data_AF-A0A2E5B9I9-F1
#
_entry.id   AF-A0A2E5B9I9-F1
#
_cell.length_a   1.000
_cell.length_b   1.000
_cell.length_c   1.000
_cell.angle_alpha   90.00
_cell.angle_beta   90.00
_cell.angle_gamma   90.00
#
_symmetry.space_group_name_H-M   'P 1'
#
loop_
_entity.id
_entity.type
_entity.pdbx_description
1 polymer ?
#
loop_
_entity_poly.entity_id
_entity_poly.type
_entity_poly.pdbx_seq_one_letter_code
_entity_poly.pdbx_strand_id
1 'polypeptide(L)' 'MALSKQVEESLVEAQEDLRNALSFSARTEKPYISKHIADMMAQIDNLIQIVPILDKVENMDFPYRLDELQE' A
#
# COMPACT_ATOMS: atom_id res chain seq x y z
N MET A 1 0.66 9.55 -11.77
CA MET A 1 -0.42 8.78 -12.44
C MET A 1 -1.01 7.86 -11.37
N ALA A 2 -2.31 7.97 -11.13
CA ALA A 2 -2.98 7.24 -10.06
C ALA A 2 -3.02 5.72 -10.28
N LEU A 3 -3.23 4.98 -9.19
CA LEU A 3 -3.56 3.55 -9.20
C LEU A 3 -4.87 3.35 -9.99
N SER A 4 -4.88 2.46 -10.98
CA SER A 4 -6.11 2.21 -11.73
C SER A 4 -7.06 1.34 -10.91
N LYS A 5 -8.38 1.55 -11.09
CA LYS A 5 -9.42 0.76 -10.40
C LYS A 5 -9.25 -0.74 -10.61
N GLN A 6 -8.90 -1.15 -11.83
CA GLN A 6 -8.65 -2.56 -12.15
C GLN A 6 -7.50 -3.14 -11.32
N VAL A 7 -6.40 -2.39 -11.14
CA VAL A 7 -5.27 -2.84 -10.33
C VAL A 7 -5.63 -2.83 -8.85
N GLU A 8 -6.34 -1.82 -8.37
CA GLU A 8 -6.84 -1.75 -6.99
C GLU A 8 -7.74 -2.95 -6.66
N GLU A 9 -8.70 -3.27 -7.51
CA GLU A 9 -9.61 -4.40 -7.34
C GLU A 9 -8.83 -5.73 -7.31
N SER A 10 -7.88 -5.94 -8.22
CA SER A 10 -7.02 -7.14 -8.20
C SER A 10 -6.14 -7.24 -6.96
N LEU A 11 -5.67 -6.12 -6.42
CA LEU A 11 -4.91 -6.09 -5.16
C LEU A 11 -5.79 -6.47 -3.96
N VAL A 12 -7.04 -6.00 -3.92
CA VAL A 12 -8.01 -6.36 -2.87
C VAL A 12 -8.38 -7.84 -2.96
N GLU A 13 -8.61 -8.37 -4.16
CA GLU A 13 -8.85 -9.80 -4.37
C GLU A 13 -7.66 -10.66 -3.90
N ALA A 14 -6.43 -10.24 -4.22
CA ALA A 14 -5.23 -10.92 -3.74
C ALA A 14 -5.12 -10.92 -2.20
N GLN A 15 -5.57 -9.87 -1.51
CA GLN A 15 -5.61 -9.86 -0.04
C GLN A 15 -6.59 -10.88 0.53
N GLU A 16 -7.70 -11.16 -0.14
CA GLU A 16 -8.64 -12.20 0.30
C GLU A 16 -8.03 -13.60 0.17
N ASP A 17 -7.30 -13.87 -0.91
CA ASP A 17 -6.52 -15.11 -1.05
C ASP A 17 -5.41 -15.22 0.01
N LEU A 18 -4.70 -14.13 0.30
CA LEU A 18 -3.69 -14.08 1.36
C LEU A 18 -4.31 -14.26 2.75
N ARG A 19 -5.52 -13.73 3.00
CA ARG A 19 -6.26 -13.94 4.26
C ARG A 19 -6.59 -15.42 4.44
N ASN A 20 -7.01 -16.10 3.37
CA ASN A 20 -7.24 -17.53 3.37
C ASN A 20 -5.94 -18.30 3.67
N ALA A 21 -4.85 -17.98 2.96
CA ALA A 21 -3.53 -18.58 3.20
C ALA A 21 -3.04 -18.35 4.64
N LEU A 22 -3.27 -17.17 5.22
CA LEU A 22 -2.91 -16.85 6.59
C LEU A 22 -3.69 -17.73 7.58
N SER A 23 -5.00 -17.89 7.35
CA SER A 23 -5.86 -18.75 8.17
C SER A 23 -5.34 -20.19 8.20
N PHE A 24 -4.94 -20.74 7.06
CA PHE A 24 -4.37 -22.09 6.99
C PHE A 24 -3.00 -22.17 7.66
N SER A 25 -2.04 -21.32 7.24
CA SER A 25 -0.66 -21.34 7.74
C SER A 25 -0.59 -21.15 9.27
N ALA A 26 -1.44 -20.30 9.84
CA ALA A 26 -1.47 -20.04 11.29
C ALA A 26 -1.75 -21.29 12.14
N ARG A 27 -2.32 -22.35 11.55
CA ARG A 27 -2.64 -23.61 12.23
C ARG A 27 -1.64 -24.72 11.92
N THR A 28 -0.99 -24.69 10.77
CA THR A 28 -0.27 -25.86 10.22
C THR A 28 1.22 -25.63 9.97
N GLU A 29 1.68 -24.38 9.98
CA GLU A 29 3.02 -24.01 9.52
C GLU A 29 3.84 -23.29 10.58
N LYS A 30 5.13 -23.06 10.29
CA LYS A 30 6.01 -22.31 11.19
C LYS A 30 5.57 -20.83 11.25
N PRO A 31 5.66 -20.15 12.40
CA PRO A 31 5.25 -18.74 12.56
C PRO A 31 5.87 -17.78 11.54
N TYR A 32 7.08 -18.07 11.07
CA TYR A 32 7.76 -17.33 10.02
C TYR A 32 6.89 -17.19 8.74
N ILE A 33 6.18 -18.25 8.35
CA ILE A 33 5.36 -18.23 7.13
C ILE A 33 4.14 -17.32 7.31
N SER A 34 3.41 -17.47 8.42
CA SER A 34 2.28 -16.59 8.74
C SER A 34 2.68 -15.12 8.85
N LYS A 35 3.86 -14.83 9.42
CA LYS A 35 4.42 -13.48 9.46
C LYS A 35 4.60 -12.91 8.06
N HIS A 36 5.19 -13.67 7.14
CA HIS A 36 5.42 -13.19 5.78
C HIS A 36 4.15 -13.03 4.95
N ILE A 37 3.13 -13.85 5.20
CA ILE A 37 1.80 -13.66 4.59
C ILE A 37 1.19 -12.35 5.09
N ALA A 38 1.24 -12.08 6.39
CA ALA A 38 0.76 -10.83 6.97
C ALA A 38 1.53 -9.60 6.44
N ASP A 39 2.85 -9.70 6.28
CA ASP A 39 3.66 -8.62 5.69
C ASP A 39 3.23 -8.29 4.26
N MET A 40 2.95 -9.30 3.43
CA MET A 40 2.48 -9.09 2.05
C MET A 40 1.12 -8.38 2.04
N MET A 41 0.21 -8.77 2.93
CA MET A 41 -1.08 -8.06 3.07
C MET A 41 -0.88 -6.59 3.45
N ALA A 42 0.01 -6.30 4.41
CA ALA A 42 0.31 -4.94 4.84
C ALA A 42 0.98 -4.11 3.72
N GLN A 43 1.82 -4.73 2.89
CA GLN A 43 2.41 -4.06 1.72
C GLN A 43 1.35 -3.67 0.69
N ILE A 44 0.35 -4.53 0.47
CA ILE A 44 -0.77 -4.21 -0.43
C ILE A 44 -1.60 -3.05 0.13
N ASP A 45 -1.94 -3.08 1.43
CA ASP A 45 -2.67 -1.98 2.09
C ASP A 45 -1.92 -0.65 1.94
N ASN A 46 -0.62 -0.66 2.21
CA ASN A 46 0.22 0.53 2.09
C ASN A 46 0.23 1.06 0.66
N LEU A 47 0.30 0.18 -0.34
CA LEU A 47 0.30 0.58 -1.75
C LEU A 47 -1.01 1.26 -2.15
N ILE A 48 -2.16 0.70 -1.74
CA ILE A 48 -3.48 1.28 -2.02
C ILE A 48 -3.62 2.64 -1.33
N GLN A 49 -3.17 2.78 -0.08
CA GLN A 49 -3.34 4.01 0.69
C GLN A 49 -2.37 5.14 0.32
N ILE A 50 -1.13 4.82 -0.08
CA ILE A 50 -0.11 5.85 -0.33
C ILE A 50 -0.30 6.56 -1.67
N VAL A 51 -0.86 5.88 -2.68
CA VAL A 51 -0.98 6.45 -4.03
C VAL A 51 -1.84 7.73 -4.06
N PRO A 52 -3.04 7.77 -3.44
CA PRO A 52 -3.82 9.01 -3.36
C PRO A 52 -3.12 10.14 -2.59
N ILE A 53 -2.25 9.81 -1.64
CA ILE A 53 -1.47 10.78 -0.87
C ILE A 53 -0.36 11.35 -1.76
N LEU A 54 0.37 10.50 -2.46
CA LEU A 54 1.40 10.90 -3.44
C LEU A 54 0.81 11.80 -4.51
N ASP A 55 -0.33 11.44 -5.09
CA ASP A 55 -1.01 12.28 -6.09
C ASP A 55 -1.36 13.67 -5.51
N LYS A 56 -1.80 13.76 -4.24
CA LYS A 56 -2.07 15.05 -3.59
C LYS A 56 -0.82 15.87 -3.34
N VAL A 57 0.29 15.23 -2.97
CA VAL A 57 1.58 15.89 -2.73
C VAL A 57 2.17 16.41 -4.03
N GLU A 58 2.12 15.63 -5.10
CA GLU A 58 2.58 16.04 -6.44
C GLU A 58 1.80 17.24 -7.00
N ASN A 59 0.50 17.31 -6.69
CA ASN A 59 -0.37 18.41 -7.12
C ASN A 59 -0.40 19.58 -6.12
N MET A 60 0.36 19.51 -5.02
CA MET A 60 0.43 20.58 -4.05
C MET A 60 1.38 21.65 -4.59
N ASP A 61 0.81 22.77 -5.04
CA ASP A 61 1.59 23.93 -5.46
C ASP A 61 2.18 24.57 -4.19
N PHE A 62 3.46 24.37 -3.93
CA PHE A 62 4.10 24.91 -2.73
C PHE A 62 4.18 26.43 -2.86
N PRO A 63 3.47 27.21 -2.02
CA PRO A 63 3.38 28.66 -2.17
C PRO A 63 4.66 29.38 -1.69
N TYR A 64 5.59 28.67 -1.05
CA TYR A 64 6.87 29.23 -0.65
C TYR A 64 7.91 28.93 -1.73
N ARG A 65 8.07 29.89 -2.64
CA ARG A 65 9.23 29.95 -3.53
C ARG A 65 10.46 30.08 -2.64
N LEU A 66 11.35 29.10 -2.66
CA LEU A 66 12.64 29.17 -1.93
C LEU A 66 13.48 30.38 -2.39
N ASP A 67 13.15 30.92 -3.55
CA ASP A 67 13.64 32.15 -4.16
C ASP A 67 13.17 33.44 -3.45
N GLU A 68 12.13 33.41 -2.62
CA GLU A 68 11.66 34.57 -1.80
C GLU A 68 12.32 34.64 -0.42
N LEU A 69 13.12 33.64 -0.04
CA LEU A 69 13.93 33.64 1.19
C LEU A 69 15.34 34.20 0.98
N GLN A 70 15.62 34.75 -0.21
CA GLN A 70 16.85 35.45 -0.55
C GLN A 70 16.55 36.94 -0.85
N GLU A 71 16.17 37.72 0.16
CA GLU A 71 16.39 39.18 0.21
C GLU A 71 16.36 39.72 1.64
#